data_AF-A0A3D8JYQ9-F1
#
_entry.id   AF-A0A3D8JYQ9-F1
#
_cell.length_a   1.000
_cell.length_b   1.000
_cell.length_c   1.000
_cell.angle_alpha   90.00
_cell.angle_beta   90.00
_cell.angle_gamma   90.00
#
_symmetry.space_group_name_H-M   'P 1'
#
loop_
_entity.id
_entity.type
_entity.pdbx_description
1 polymer ?
#
loop_
_entity_poly.entity_id
_entity_poly.type
_entity_poly.pdbx_seq_one_letter_code
_entity_poly.pdbx_strand_id
1 'polypeptide(L)'
;MKQTALTRAITSDSERSVEQHFGTHHATFRPTHVGTEVAASMLMVEPATLLKSRSIYGHYAGIRPVRLPNRKLAWPIAEIDRLFAVPVDGPEVKEIA
;
A
#
# COMPACT_ATOMS: atom_id res chain seq x y z
N MET A 1 2.33 47.19 -43.92
CA MET A 1 3.41 46.83 -42.96
C MET A 1 3.37 47.80 -41.80
N LYS A 2 3.55 47.28 -40.57
CA LYS A 2 3.59 47.98 -39.25
C LYS A 2 2.21 48.41 -38.75
N GLN A 3 1.79 48.28 -37.49
CA GLN A 3 2.14 47.57 -36.26
C GLN A 3 1.10 48.12 -35.27
N THR A 4 0.50 47.31 -34.38
CA THR A 4 0.15 47.73 -32.99
C THR A 4 -0.28 46.48 -32.24
N ALA A 5 0.58 46.00 -31.34
CA ALA A 5 0.21 45.11 -30.26
C ALA A 5 -0.12 45.98 -29.05
N LEU A 6 -1.15 45.59 -28.26
CA LEU A 6 -1.33 46.03 -26.87
C LEU A 6 -2.20 45.01 -26.10
N THR A 7 -1.53 44.05 -25.46
CA THR A 7 -1.67 43.63 -24.04
C THR A 7 -2.56 44.59 -23.21
N ARG A 8 -3.54 44.22 -22.38
CA ARG A 8 -3.67 43.13 -21.38
C ARG A 8 -5.08 43.21 -20.73
N ALA A 9 -5.48 42.12 -20.06
CA ALA A 9 -6.18 42.04 -18.75
C ALA A 9 -7.32 40.98 -18.77
N ILE A 10 -7.04 39.72 -18.39
CA ILE A 10 -7.46 39.11 -17.11
C ILE A 10 -8.71 39.73 -16.45
N THR A 11 -9.84 39.03 -16.51
CA THR A 11 -10.77 38.83 -15.39
C THR A 11 -11.49 37.50 -15.55
N SER A 12 -11.61 36.85 -14.40
CA SER A 12 -12.10 35.51 -14.11
C SER A 12 -13.62 35.42 -14.24
N ASP A 13 -14.12 34.30 -14.76
CA ASP A 13 -15.47 33.79 -14.57
C ASP A 13 -15.28 32.26 -14.46
N SER A 14 -15.33 31.66 -13.28
CA SER A 14 -16.57 31.15 -12.67
C SER A 14 -17.37 30.41 -13.76
N GLU A 15 -17.67 29.12 -13.77
CA GLU A 15 -18.00 28.19 -12.70
C GLU A 15 -17.92 26.80 -13.33
N ARG A 16 -17.21 25.86 -12.70
CA ARG A 16 -17.55 24.43 -12.68
C ARG A 16 -16.72 23.78 -11.59
N SER A 17 -17.01 24.20 -10.36
CA SER A 17 -16.82 23.39 -9.17
C SER A 17 -17.48 22.04 -9.42
N VAL A 18 -16.68 21.04 -9.75
CA VAL A 18 -17.05 19.64 -9.52
C VAL A 18 -16.60 19.31 -8.11
N GLU A 19 -17.14 20.04 -7.14
CA GLU A 19 -17.02 19.72 -5.73
C GLU A 19 -17.90 18.51 -5.47
N GLN A 20 -17.36 17.33 -5.82
CA GLN A 20 -17.85 16.08 -5.29
C GLN A 20 -17.47 16.02 -3.81
N HIS A 21 -18.24 16.72 -2.99
CA HIS A 21 -18.31 16.54 -1.55
C HIS A 21 -18.86 15.13 -1.27
N PHE A 22 -18.01 14.10 -1.40
CA PHE A 22 -18.26 12.80 -0.78
C PHE A 22 -17.83 12.87 0.67
N GLY A 23 -18.55 13.69 1.43
CA GLY A 23 -18.58 13.58 2.88
C GLY A 23 -19.28 12.30 3.28
N THR A 24 -18.58 11.17 3.14
CA THR A 24 -18.99 9.88 3.68
C THR A 24 -17.80 9.30 4.40
N HIS A 25 -17.84 9.29 5.73
CA HIS A 25 -17.00 8.44 6.56
C HIS A 25 -17.29 6.97 6.21
N HIS A 26 -16.81 6.50 5.05
CA HIS A 26 -16.68 5.08 4.83
C HIS A 26 -15.58 4.66 5.80
N ALA A 27 -15.97 4.04 6.91
CA ALA A 27 -15.02 3.26 7.68
C ALA A 27 -14.38 2.30 6.67
N THR A 28 -13.17 2.62 6.21
CA THR A 28 -12.46 1.84 5.21
C THR A 28 -12.37 0.43 5.78
N PHE A 29 -13.09 -0.53 5.20
CA PHE A 29 -12.90 -1.93 5.58
C PHE A 29 -11.46 -2.29 5.22
N ARG A 30 -10.60 -2.33 6.23
CA ARG A 30 -9.22 -2.77 6.10
C ARG A 30 -9.20 -4.25 6.42
N PRO A 31 -9.09 -5.14 5.41
CA PRO A 31 -8.99 -6.56 5.69
C PRO A 31 -7.74 -6.82 6.54
N THR A 32 -7.80 -7.79 7.43
CA THR A 32 -6.62 -8.21 8.22
C THR A 32 -5.74 -9.18 7.44
N HIS A 33 -6.31 -9.86 6.44
CA HIS A 33 -5.64 -10.86 5.62
C HIS A 33 -5.96 -10.67 4.13
N VAL A 34 -5.03 -11.08 3.27
CA VAL A 34 -5.17 -11.05 1.81
C VAL A 34 -4.93 -12.42 1.19
N GLY A 35 -5.41 -12.63 -0.04
CA GLY A 35 -5.11 -13.84 -0.81
C GLY A 35 -3.66 -13.90 -1.29
N THR A 36 -3.25 -15.05 -1.82
CA THR A 36 -1.88 -15.28 -2.32
C THR A 36 -1.47 -14.29 -3.40
N GLU A 37 -2.37 -13.99 -4.34
CA GLU A 37 -2.08 -13.12 -5.48
C GLU A 37 -1.78 -11.69 -5.00
N VAL A 38 -2.62 -11.16 -4.11
CA VAL A 38 -2.44 -9.83 -3.52
C VAL A 38 -1.21 -9.80 -2.63
N ALA A 39 -0.98 -10.82 -1.79
CA ALA A 39 0.22 -10.92 -0.96
C ALA A 39 1.50 -10.93 -1.81
N ALA A 40 1.49 -11.67 -2.93
CA ALA A 40 2.62 -11.74 -3.84
C ALA A 40 2.90 -10.37 -4.49
N SER A 41 1.86 -9.65 -4.91
CA SER A 41 2.00 -8.26 -5.39
C SER A 41 2.55 -7.32 -4.33
N MET A 42 2.09 -7.41 -3.07
CA MET A 42 2.61 -6.59 -1.97
C MET A 42 4.09 -6.88 -1.67
N LEU A 43 4.50 -8.14 -1.84
CA LEU A 43 5.88 -8.59 -1.62
C LEU A 43 6.78 -8.45 -2.86
N MET A 44 6.24 -7.97 -3.99
CA MET A 44 6.93 -7.85 -5.28
C MET A 44 7.55 -9.18 -5.76
N VAL A 45 6.82 -10.29 -5.60
CA VAL A 45 7.23 -11.62 -6.05
C VAL A 45 6.14 -12.31 -6.88
N GLU A 46 6.54 -13.33 -7.62
CA GLU A 46 5.59 -14.20 -8.31
C GLU A 46 4.77 -15.04 -7.31
N PRO A 47 3.44 -15.22 -7.52
CA PRO A 47 2.61 -16.06 -6.66
C PRO A 47 3.12 -17.51 -6.55
N ALA A 48 3.71 -18.03 -7.63
CA ALA A 48 4.30 -19.37 -7.66
C ALA A 48 5.47 -19.51 -6.66
N THR A 49 6.29 -18.47 -6.51
CA THR A 49 7.40 -18.43 -5.55
C THR A 49 6.88 -18.47 -4.12
N LEU A 50 5.84 -17.69 -3.84
CA LEU A 50 5.20 -17.63 -2.53
C LEU A 50 4.60 -19.00 -2.12
N LEU A 51 3.89 -19.64 -3.05
CA LEU A 51 3.33 -20.98 -2.85
C LEU A 51 4.42 -22.06 -2.68
N LYS A 52 5.49 -22.00 -3.48
CA LYS A 52 6.63 -22.93 -3.37
C LYS A 52 7.31 -22.81 -2.01
N SER A 53 7.60 -21.58 -1.57
CA SER A 53 8.19 -21.33 -0.24
C SER A 53 7.29 -21.88 0.87
N ARG A 54 5.98 -21.61 0.81
CA ARG A 54 5.01 -22.16 1.77
C ARG A 54 4.99 -23.69 1.75
N SER A 55 5.13 -24.33 0.58
CA SER A 55 5.12 -25.79 0.48
C SER A 55 6.36 -26.44 1.09
N ILE A 56 7.53 -25.79 0.95
CA ILE A 56 8.81 -26.34 1.42
C ILE A 56 9.04 -26.00 2.89
N TYR A 57 8.80 -24.75 3.29
CA TYR A 57 9.15 -24.21 4.60
C TYR A 57 7.94 -23.96 5.51
N GLY A 58 6.71 -24.03 4.98
CA GLY A 58 5.50 -23.69 5.72
C GLY A 58 5.24 -22.18 5.88
N HIS A 59 6.14 -21.34 5.38
CA HIS A 59 6.12 -19.89 5.52
C HIS A 59 6.87 -19.20 4.37
N TYR A 60 6.79 -17.88 4.30
CA TYR A 60 7.62 -17.05 3.42
C TYR A 60 8.18 -15.87 4.21
N ALA A 61 9.50 -15.71 4.28
CA ALA A 61 10.16 -14.63 5.05
C ALA A 61 9.62 -14.49 6.49
N GLY A 62 9.41 -15.61 7.18
CA GLY A 62 8.78 -15.66 8.51
C GLY A 62 7.24 -15.61 8.54
N ILE A 63 6.59 -15.18 7.45
CA ILE A 63 5.12 -14.99 7.38
C ILE A 63 4.41 -16.33 7.20
N ARG A 64 3.45 -16.62 8.10
CA ARG A 64 2.69 -17.88 8.10
C ARG A 64 1.26 -17.67 7.60
N PRO A 65 0.88 -18.23 6.44
CA PRO A 65 -0.49 -18.12 5.96
C PRO A 65 -1.44 -19.06 6.71
N VAL A 66 -2.67 -18.61 6.92
CA VAL A 66 -3.77 -19.42 7.47
C VAL A 66 -4.49 -20.12 6.33
N ARG A 67 -4.67 -21.43 6.45
CA ARG A 67 -5.45 -22.22 5.49
C ARG A 67 -6.94 -22.09 5.81
N LEU A 68 -7.71 -21.55 4.88
CA LEU A 68 -9.15 -21.38 5.03
C LEU A 68 -9.94 -22.66 4.67
N PRO A 69 -11.20 -22.79 5.13
CA PRO A 69 -12.07 -23.92 4.75
C PRO A 69 -12.30 -24.05 3.24
N ASN A 70 -12.26 -22.92 2.51
CA ASN A 70 -12.36 -22.88 1.04
C ASN A 70 -11.06 -23.26 0.31
N ARG A 71 -10.08 -23.82 1.03
CA ARG A 71 -8.75 -24.24 0.54
C ARG A 71 -7.83 -23.10 0.08
N LYS A 72 -8.25 -21.83 0.17
CA LYS A 72 -7.38 -20.67 -0.08
C LYS A 72 -6.45 -20.41 1.10
N LEU A 73 -5.38 -19.67 0.84
CA LEU A 73 -4.46 -19.16 1.84
C LEU A 73 -4.79 -17.71 2.16
N ALA A 74 -4.85 -17.39 3.45
CA ALA A 74 -5.01 -16.04 3.97
C ALA A 74 -3.67 -15.59 4.56
N TRP A 75 -3.07 -14.56 3.97
CA TRP A 75 -1.79 -13.99 4.38
C TRP A 75 -2.03 -12.77 5.28
N PRO A 76 -1.43 -12.72 6.48
CA PRO A 76 -1.64 -11.61 7.42
C PRO A 76 -0.95 -10.34 6.92
N ILE A 77 -1.71 -9.26 6.76
CA ILE A 77 -1.18 -7.97 6.24
C ILE A 77 -0.17 -7.37 7.23
N ALA A 78 -0.47 -7.45 8.52
CA ALA A 78 0.41 -6.89 9.55
C ALA A 78 1.82 -7.50 9.55
N GLU A 79 1.97 -8.78 9.20
CA GLU A 79 3.29 -9.41 9.10
C GLU A 79 4.03 -9.01 7.81
N ILE A 80 3.29 -8.84 6.71
CA ILE A 80 3.83 -8.30 5.45
C ILE A 80 4.36 -6.88 5.69
N ASP A 81 3.56 -6.01 6.33
CA ASP A 81 3.94 -4.63 6.63
C ASP A 81 5.18 -4.55 7.53
N ARG A 82 5.31 -5.48 8.50
CA ARG A 82 6.49 -5.57 9.37
C ARG A 82 7.79 -5.85 8.62
N LEU A 83 7.75 -6.49 7.45
CA LEU A 83 8.96 -6.69 6.65
C LEU A 83 9.52 -5.37 6.09
N PHE A 84 8.65 -4.39 5.88
CA PHE A 84 9.02 -3.08 5.36
C PHE A 84 9.13 -2.01 6.45
N ALA A 85 8.67 -2.33 7.67
CA ALA A 85 8.85 -1.46 8.83
C ALA A 85 10.35 -1.37 9.14
N VAL A 86 10.92 -0.18 8.94
CA VAL A 86 12.25 0.14 9.48
C VAL A 86 12.11 0.18 11.00
N PRO A 87 12.95 -0.55 11.77
CA PRO A 87 13.01 -0.36 13.21
C PRO A 87 13.41 1.09 13.48
N VAL A 88 12.48 1.89 13.97
CA VAL A 88 12.72 3.31 14.30
C VAL A 88 13.58 3.47 15.56
N ASP A 89 13.82 2.37 16.28
CA ASP A 89 14.69 2.32 17.43
C ASP A 89 16.10 1.96 16.95
N GLY A 90 16.82 2.98 16.48
CA GLY A 90 18.27 2.90 16.33
C GLY A 90 18.90 2.48 17.66
N PRO A 91 20.06 1.79 17.66
CA PRO A 91 20.64 1.29 18.90
C PRO A 91 20.88 2.47 19.84
N GLU A 92 20.14 2.49 20.95
CA GLU A 92 20.51 3.26 22.12
C GLU A 92 21.90 2.74 22.51
N VAL A 93 22.92 3.45 22.04
CA VAL A 93 24.31 3.25 22.42
C VAL A 93 24.37 3.46 23.93
N LYS A 94 24.22 2.38 24.69
CA LYS A 94 24.54 2.37 26.10
C LYS A 94 26.04 2.62 26.18
N GLU A 95 26.36 3.89 26.39
CA GLU A 95 27.69 4.36 26.75
C GLU A 95 28.10 3.59 28.01
N ILE A 96 28.98 2.62 27.79
CA ILE A 96 29.66 1.84 28.82
C ILE A 96 30.60 2.79 29.55
N ALA A 97 30.19 3.18 30.76
CA ALA A 97 31.02 3.86 31.74
C ALA A 97 32.07 2.92 32.36
#